data_AF-A0A9P1DKQ0-F1
#
_entry.id   AF-A0A9P1DKQ0-F1
#
_cell.length_a   1.000
_cell.length_b   1.000
_cell.length_c   1.000
_cell.angle_alpha   90.00
_cell.angle_beta   90.00
_cell.angle_gamma   90.00
#
_symmetry.space_group_name_H-M   'P 1'
#
loop_
_entity.id
_entity.type
_entity.pdbx_description
1 polymer ?
#
loop_
_entity_poly.entity_id
_entity_poly.type
_entity_poly.pdbx_seq_one_letter_code
_entity_poly.pdbx_strand_id
1 'polypeptide(L)'
;MQIMVAPFPLMPPGEVSELDRQRAAVANREAHSWKRNLVLGICFVGVTVESTYTGIQVLSTEEETALEALCFTLVVACMNAEFLVMKYLVERLTEEEGVLLPGVHEHRLYYQKVAQIAFCKICRERIGTRTGGPEGFMCKECDGGGRGSGFWVCLLCYRKSQNSNTQEGILRGDKGPKYVQELTSWQYFWRAIELCRPFRRVLQCAVLCTCITQLGRILLPNYQGSIINDLIAGNKQGFERLLFFIAPRCREGTAPRTSSAYADALGRNGSPRERAAAWICR
;
A
#
# COMPACT_ATOMS: atom_id res chain seq x y z
N MET A 1 -2.56 -57.75 -3.73
CA MET A 1 -3.55 -56.67 -3.55
C MET A 1 -3.29 -55.64 -4.64
N GLN A 2 -3.87 -55.83 -5.84
CA GLN A 2 -3.72 -54.93 -6.98
C GLN A 2 -4.65 -53.73 -6.77
N ILE A 3 -4.08 -52.54 -6.61
CA ILE A 3 -4.84 -51.29 -6.63
C ILE A 3 -5.21 -51.06 -8.10
N MET A 4 -6.44 -51.37 -8.47
CA MET A 4 -7.03 -50.95 -9.74
C MET A 4 -7.06 -49.41 -9.76
N VAL A 5 -6.08 -48.80 -10.43
CA VAL A 5 -6.09 -47.37 -10.73
C VAL A 5 -7.12 -47.20 -11.85
N ALA A 6 -8.27 -46.59 -11.53
CA ALA A 6 -9.29 -46.29 -12.51
C ALA A 6 -8.70 -45.47 -13.69
N PRO A 7 -9.11 -45.74 -14.94
CA PRO A 7 -8.65 -44.96 -16.08
C PRO A 7 -9.02 -43.48 -15.90
N PHE A 8 -8.00 -42.63 -15.92
CA PHE A 8 -8.15 -41.17 -15.85
C PHE A 8 -9.10 -40.71 -16.98
N PRO A 9 -10.15 -39.92 -16.69
CA PRO A 9 -10.99 -39.36 -17.73
C PRO A 9 -10.16 -38.48 -18.66
N LEU A 10 -10.21 -38.76 -19.96
CA LEU A 10 -9.56 -37.97 -21.01
C LEU A 10 -10.10 -36.53 -20.95
N MET A 11 -9.19 -35.57 -20.79
CA MET A 11 -9.53 -34.18 -20.51
C MET A 11 -9.86 -33.41 -21.79
N PRO A 12 -10.81 -32.45 -21.75
CA PRO A 12 -11.15 -31.62 -22.91
C PRO A 12 -9.95 -30.74 -23.34
N PRO A 13 -9.73 -30.53 -24.65
CA PRO A 13 -8.50 -29.95 -25.20
C PRO A 13 -8.26 -28.45 -24.90
N GLY A 14 -9.22 -27.73 -24.31
CA GLY A 14 -9.10 -26.29 -24.01
C GLY A 14 -8.58 -25.94 -22.61
N GLU A 15 -8.70 -26.82 -21.62
CA GLU A 15 -8.31 -26.51 -20.22
C GLU A 15 -6.83 -26.81 -19.94
N VAL A 16 -6.19 -27.64 -20.76
CA VAL A 16 -4.77 -27.99 -20.63
C VAL A 16 -3.91 -26.74 -20.83
N SER A 17 -4.33 -25.81 -21.68
CA SER A 17 -3.55 -24.62 -22.02
C SER A 17 -3.31 -23.66 -20.85
N GLU A 18 -4.25 -23.50 -19.92
CA GLU A 18 -4.08 -22.52 -18.83
C GLU A 18 -3.16 -23.02 -17.72
N LEU A 19 -3.30 -24.29 -17.33
CA LEU A 19 -2.38 -24.91 -16.38
C LEU A 19 -0.96 -24.98 -16.95
N ASP A 20 -0.81 -25.30 -18.24
CA ASP A 20 0.49 -25.34 -18.89
C ASP A 20 1.09 -23.93 -19.05
N ARG A 21 0.25 -22.91 -19.28
CA ARG A 21 0.67 -21.50 -19.24
C ARG A 21 1.21 -21.13 -17.87
N GLN A 22 0.55 -21.54 -16.78
CA GLN A 22 1.01 -21.26 -15.41
C GLN A 22 2.31 -22.02 -15.08
N ARG A 23 2.43 -23.28 -15.50
CA ARG A 23 3.68 -24.06 -15.39
C ARG A 23 4.83 -23.39 -16.12
N ALA A 24 4.59 -22.95 -17.36
CA ALA A 24 5.57 -22.23 -18.17
C ALA A 24 5.94 -20.88 -17.54
N ALA A 25 4.97 -20.14 -16.98
CA ALA A 25 5.22 -18.88 -16.29
C ALA A 25 6.13 -19.07 -15.06
N VAL A 26 5.86 -20.09 -14.23
CA VAL A 26 6.71 -20.38 -13.06
C VAL A 26 8.10 -20.86 -13.49
N ALA A 27 8.19 -21.72 -14.51
CA ALA A 27 9.49 -22.13 -15.07
C ALA A 27 10.30 -20.95 -15.61
N ASN A 28 9.66 -20.03 -16.35
CA ASN A 28 10.31 -18.84 -16.88
C ASN A 28 10.77 -17.90 -15.75
N ARG A 29 9.97 -17.68 -14.70
CA ARG A 29 10.38 -16.77 -13.60
C ARG A 29 11.42 -17.38 -12.66
N GLU A 30 11.51 -18.71 -12.54
CA GLU A 30 12.68 -19.36 -11.92
C GLU A 30 13.94 -19.12 -12.77
N ALA A 31 13.86 -19.36 -14.08
CA ALA A 31 14.96 -19.16 -15.02
C ALA A 31 15.40 -17.69 -15.17
N HIS A 32 14.54 -16.73 -14.84
CA HIS A 32 14.81 -15.29 -14.95
C HIS A 32 14.94 -14.57 -13.59
N SER A 33 14.80 -15.27 -12.47
CA SER A 33 14.95 -14.69 -11.13
C SER A 33 16.31 -14.01 -10.93
N TRP A 34 17.38 -14.65 -11.43
CA TRP A 34 18.73 -14.10 -11.38
C TRP A 34 18.88 -12.86 -12.28
N LYS A 35 18.22 -12.83 -13.45
CA LYS A 35 18.26 -11.67 -14.35
C LYS A 35 17.64 -10.44 -13.70
N ARG A 36 16.52 -10.62 -12.98
CA ARG A 36 15.89 -9.53 -12.21
C ARG A 36 16.86 -8.94 -11.19
N ASN A 37 17.48 -9.81 -10.38
CA ASN A 37 18.42 -9.37 -9.35
C ASN A 37 19.67 -8.73 -9.96
N LEU A 38 20.13 -9.22 -11.12
CA LEU A 38 21.24 -8.62 -11.86
C LEU A 38 20.89 -7.20 -12.34
N VAL A 39 19.72 -7.01 -12.95
CA VAL A 39 19.27 -5.68 -13.41
C VAL A 39 19.17 -4.70 -12.24
N LEU A 40 18.54 -5.11 -11.13
CA LEU A 40 18.48 -4.28 -9.92
C LEU A 40 19.87 -3.98 -9.35
N GLY A 41 20.79 -4.95 -9.39
CA GLY A 41 22.17 -4.76 -8.97
C GLY A 41 22.93 -3.75 -9.83
N ILE A 42 22.79 -3.82 -11.16
CA ILE A 42 23.42 -2.87 -12.09
C ILE A 42 22.86 -1.46 -11.85
N CYS A 43 21.54 -1.30 -11.73
CA CYS A 43 20.92 -0.01 -11.41
C CYS A 43 21.42 0.53 -10.06
N PHE A 44 21.53 -0.31 -9.04
CA PHE A 44 22.02 0.09 -7.72
C PHE A 44 23.47 0.58 -7.77
N VAL A 45 24.35 -0.15 -8.47
CA VAL A 45 25.75 0.26 -8.64
C VAL A 45 25.85 1.57 -9.42
N GLY A 46 25.08 1.73 -10.50
CA GLY A 46 25.03 2.98 -11.27
C GLY A 46 24.66 4.19 -10.42
N VAL A 47 23.55 4.11 -9.70
CA VAL A 47 23.07 5.19 -8.81
C VAL A 47 24.07 5.46 -7.68
N THR A 48 24.75 4.44 -7.16
CA THR A 48 25.78 4.60 -6.13
C THR A 48 27.01 5.34 -6.67
N VAL A 49 27.47 4.99 -7.87
CA VAL A 49 28.61 5.66 -8.52
C VAL A 49 28.28 7.12 -8.83
N GLU A 50 27.10 7.40 -9.39
CA GLU A 50 26.65 8.77 -9.70
C GLU A 50 26.48 9.61 -8.43
N SER A 51 25.90 9.05 -7.36
CA SER A 51 25.75 9.73 -6.08
C SER A 51 27.11 10.04 -5.44
N THR A 52 28.07 9.10 -5.52
CA THR A 52 29.43 9.28 -5.00
C THR A 52 30.18 10.35 -5.80
N TYR A 53 30.09 10.30 -7.13
CA TYR A 53 30.68 11.29 -8.03
C TYR A 53 30.16 12.70 -7.73
N THR A 54 28.84 12.85 -7.58
CA THR A 54 28.21 14.13 -7.20
C THR A 54 28.73 14.61 -5.85
N GLY A 55 28.88 13.72 -4.87
CA GLY A 55 29.47 14.05 -3.56
C GLY A 55 30.92 14.54 -3.65
N ILE A 56 31.76 13.91 -4.48
CA ILE A 56 33.15 14.35 -4.71
C ILE A 56 33.16 15.73 -5.39
N GLN A 57 32.26 15.97 -6.35
CA GLN A 57 32.18 17.22 -7.07
C GLN A 57 31.81 18.40 -6.16
N VAL A 58 30.86 18.19 -5.24
CA VAL A 58 30.51 19.18 -4.18
C VAL A 58 31.71 19.50 -3.32
N LEU A 59 32.49 18.50 -2.90
CA LEU A 59 33.70 18.71 -2.08
C LEU A 59 34.84 19.42 -2.83
N SER A 60 34.85 19.36 -4.16
CA SER A 60 35.92 19.94 -4.98
C SER A 60 35.67 21.40 -5.34
N THR A 61 34.50 21.96 -5.00
CA THR A 61 34.11 23.33 -5.35
C THR A 61 34.35 24.25 -4.14
N GLU A 62 35.35 25.14 -4.25
CA GLU A 62 35.85 25.94 -3.11
C GLU A 62 34.97 27.14 -2.71
N GLU A 63 34.02 27.58 -3.56
CA GLU A 63 33.15 28.74 -3.30
C GLU A 63 31.67 28.42 -3.56
N GLU A 64 31.07 27.49 -2.80
CA GLU A 64 29.65 27.18 -2.97
C GLU A 64 28.73 28.18 -2.25
N THR A 65 27.76 28.71 -2.99
CA THR A 65 26.60 29.37 -2.40
C THR A 65 25.66 28.32 -1.79
N ALA A 66 24.98 28.63 -0.68
CA ALA A 66 24.10 27.68 0.01
C ALA A 66 22.99 27.08 -0.90
N LEU A 67 22.64 27.77 -1.99
CA LEU A 67 21.66 27.32 -2.97
C LEU A 67 22.22 26.18 -3.84
N GLU A 68 23.49 26.22 -4.21
CA GLU A 68 24.15 25.17 -5.01
C GLU A 68 24.25 23.86 -4.22
N ALA A 69 24.69 23.93 -2.96
CA ALA A 69 24.73 22.78 -2.06
C ALA A 69 23.33 22.13 -1.90
N LEU A 70 22.28 22.94 -1.82
CA LEU A 70 20.89 22.47 -1.77
C LEU A 70 20.48 21.79 -3.08
N CYS A 71 20.83 22.37 -4.24
CA CYS A 71 20.58 21.76 -5.54
C CYS A 71 21.28 20.41 -5.69
N PHE A 72 22.57 20.29 -5.33
CA PHE A 72 23.28 19.01 -5.39
C PHE A 72 22.67 17.96 -4.45
N THR A 73 22.30 18.36 -3.24
CA THR A 73 21.60 17.47 -2.29
C THR A 73 20.27 16.98 -2.87
N LEU A 74 19.51 17.87 -3.51
CA LEU A 74 18.23 17.51 -4.14
C LEU A 74 18.42 16.54 -5.31
N VAL A 75 19.47 16.73 -6.14
CA VAL A 75 19.79 15.81 -7.23
C VAL A 75 20.09 14.40 -6.71
N VAL A 76 20.91 14.28 -5.65
CA VAL A 76 21.19 12.98 -5.04
C VAL A 76 19.92 12.34 -4.45
N ALA A 77 19.04 13.15 -3.85
CA ALA A 77 17.75 12.67 -3.35
C ALA A 77 16.85 12.16 -4.50
N CYS A 78 16.80 12.87 -5.63
CA CYS A 78 16.06 12.47 -6.83
C CYS A 78 16.60 11.15 -7.40
N MET A 79 17.91 10.98 -7.53
CA MET A 79 18.53 9.72 -8.01
C MET A 79 18.14 8.51 -7.14
N ASN A 80 18.16 8.68 -5.81
CA ASN A 80 17.73 7.63 -4.90
C ASN A 80 16.23 7.33 -5.00
N ALA A 81 15.40 8.36 -5.16
CA ALA A 81 13.97 8.18 -5.37
C ALA A 81 13.67 7.42 -6.68
N GLU A 82 14.37 7.75 -7.77
CA GLU A 82 14.27 7.03 -9.04
C GLU A 82 14.63 5.55 -8.90
N PHE A 83 15.70 5.23 -8.16
CA PHE A 83 16.06 3.84 -7.87
C PHE A 83 14.95 3.09 -7.13
N LEU A 84 14.33 3.71 -6.13
CA LEU A 84 13.23 3.11 -5.38
C LEU A 84 12.00 2.87 -6.27
N VAL A 85 11.67 3.82 -7.14
CA VAL A 85 10.57 3.68 -8.11
C VAL A 85 10.88 2.54 -9.10
N MET A 86 12.10 2.49 -9.64
CA MET A 86 12.53 1.43 -10.55
C MET A 86 12.47 0.05 -9.87
N LYS A 87 12.96 -0.06 -8.63
CA LYS A 87 12.88 -1.28 -7.84
C LYS A 87 11.43 -1.73 -7.68
N TYR A 88 10.54 -0.83 -7.26
CA TYR A 88 9.13 -1.11 -7.11
C TYR A 88 8.47 -1.56 -8.42
N LEU A 89 8.81 -0.89 -9.53
CA LEU A 89 8.29 -1.22 -10.86
C LEU A 89 8.77 -2.60 -11.32
N VAL A 90 10.05 -2.94 -11.12
CA VAL A 90 10.59 -4.27 -11.43
C VAL A 90 9.94 -5.34 -10.56
N GLU A 91 9.72 -5.07 -9.26
CA GLU A 91 9.03 -6.00 -8.36
C GLU A 91 7.58 -6.23 -8.82
N ARG A 92 6.86 -5.17 -9.21
CA ARG A 92 5.47 -5.27 -9.73
C ARG A 92 5.38 -5.97 -11.08
N LEU A 93 6.25 -5.63 -12.03
CA LEU A 93 6.29 -6.29 -13.34
C LEU A 93 6.72 -7.76 -13.26
N THR A 94 7.42 -8.14 -12.19
CA THR A 94 7.83 -9.53 -11.96
C THR A 94 7.01 -10.22 -10.87
N GLU A 95 5.94 -9.58 -10.38
CA GLU A 95 5.03 -10.17 -9.40
C GLU A 95 4.34 -11.39 -10.03
N GLU A 96 4.10 -12.45 -9.24
CA GLU A 96 3.44 -13.62 -9.80
C GLU A 96 1.97 -13.32 -10.11
N GLU A 97 1.53 -13.71 -11.31
CA GLU A 97 0.11 -13.76 -11.62
C GLU A 97 -0.53 -14.93 -10.86
N GLY A 98 -1.13 -14.63 -9.71
CA GLY A 98 -1.95 -15.58 -8.97
C GLY A 98 -3.36 -15.66 -9.54
N VAL A 99 -3.94 -16.86 -9.51
CA VAL A 99 -5.31 -17.14 -9.98
C VAL A 99 -6.30 -16.89 -8.84
N LEU A 100 -7.37 -16.15 -9.12
CA LEU A 100 -8.47 -16.02 -8.17
C LEU A 100 -9.54 -17.08 -8.48
N LEU A 101 -9.93 -17.86 -7.47
CA LEU A 101 -10.98 -18.87 -7.58
C LEU A 101 -12.21 -18.39 -6.79
N PRO A 102 -13.12 -17.63 -7.42
CA PRO A 102 -14.30 -17.12 -6.74
C PRO A 102 -15.13 -18.26 -6.16
N GLY A 103 -15.68 -18.06 -4.96
CA GLY A 103 -16.45 -19.08 -4.23
C GLY A 103 -15.62 -20.13 -3.47
N VAL A 104 -14.34 -20.29 -3.81
CA VAL A 104 -13.42 -21.20 -3.09
C VAL A 104 -12.60 -20.43 -2.07
N HIS A 105 -11.97 -19.33 -2.49
CA HIS A 105 -11.08 -18.53 -1.67
C HIS A 105 -11.01 -17.07 -2.14
N GLU A 106 -10.94 -16.13 -1.20
CA GLU A 106 -10.99 -14.68 -1.50
C GLU A 106 -9.64 -14.11 -1.95
N HIS A 107 -8.52 -14.79 -1.66
CA HIS A 107 -7.18 -14.36 -2.08
C HIS A 107 -6.69 -15.10 -3.33
N ARG A 108 -5.66 -14.52 -3.96
CA ARG A 108 -4.99 -15.14 -5.11
C ARG A 108 -4.23 -16.38 -4.71
N LEU A 109 -4.39 -17.42 -5.51
CA LEU A 109 -3.73 -18.70 -5.35
C LEU A 109 -2.58 -18.81 -6.35
N TYR A 110 -1.40 -19.14 -5.86
CA TYR A 110 -0.17 -19.22 -6.63
C TYR A 110 0.19 -20.68 -6.90
N TYR A 111 0.55 -20.99 -8.14
CA TYR A 111 0.96 -22.32 -8.52
C TYR A 111 2.31 -22.69 -7.88
N GLN A 112 2.37 -23.85 -7.25
CA GLN A 112 3.55 -24.40 -6.61
C GLN A 112 3.88 -25.77 -7.21
N LYS A 113 5.10 -25.93 -7.74
CA LYS A 113 5.57 -27.18 -8.35
C LYS A 113 5.63 -28.35 -7.36
N VAL A 114 5.99 -28.06 -6.12
CA VAL A 114 6.16 -29.07 -5.06
C VAL A 114 5.45 -28.60 -3.80
N ALA A 115 4.33 -29.26 -3.48
CA ALA A 115 3.61 -29.08 -2.23
C ALA A 115 4.30 -29.90 -1.12
N GLN A 116 4.97 -29.22 -0.18
CA GLN A 116 5.57 -29.88 0.97
C GLN A 116 4.48 -30.27 1.98
N ILE A 117 4.17 -31.58 2.05
CA ILE A 117 3.24 -32.20 3.03
C ILE A 117 1.99 -31.33 3.30
N ALA A 118 1.34 -30.87 2.25
CA ALA A 118 0.15 -30.04 2.34
C ALA A 118 -1.13 -30.87 2.20
N PHE A 119 -2.21 -30.43 2.84
CA PHE A 119 -3.54 -31.01 2.71
C PHE A 119 -4.44 -30.05 1.93
N CYS A 120 -5.14 -30.56 0.93
CA CYS A 120 -6.09 -29.75 0.19
C CYS A 120 -7.28 -29.39 1.09
N LYS A 121 -7.65 -28.10 1.18
CA LYS A 121 -8.75 -27.64 2.03
C LYS A 121 -10.14 -28.07 1.52
N ILE A 122 -10.26 -28.40 0.23
CA ILE A 122 -11.51 -28.81 -0.41
C ILE A 122 -11.76 -30.32 -0.20
N CYS A 123 -10.88 -31.18 -0.70
CA CYS A 123 -11.07 -32.64 -0.57
C CYS A 123 -10.52 -33.23 0.74
N ARG A 124 -9.77 -32.45 1.53
CA ARG A 124 -9.09 -32.89 2.77
C ARG A 124 -8.08 -34.04 2.59
N GLU A 125 -7.76 -34.40 1.34
CA GLU A 125 -6.69 -35.36 1.05
C GLU A 125 -5.32 -34.67 1.01
N ARG A 126 -4.27 -35.45 1.30
CA ARG A 126 -2.88 -35.01 1.17
C ARG A 126 -2.52 -34.82 -0.30
N ILE A 127 -1.90 -33.68 -0.63
CA ILE A 127 -1.46 -33.38 -2.00
C ILE A 127 -0.35 -34.35 -2.40
N GLY A 128 -0.58 -35.09 -3.48
CA GLY A 128 0.32 -36.12 -3.99
C GLY A 128 -0.30 -36.89 -5.16
N THR A 129 0.14 -38.13 -5.35
CA THR A 129 -0.25 -38.97 -6.50
C THR A 129 -1.78 -39.14 -6.65
N ARG A 130 -2.52 -39.22 -5.53
CA ARG A 130 -3.99 -39.34 -5.54
C ARG A 130 -4.72 -38.08 -5.98
N THR A 131 -4.11 -36.91 -5.80
CA THR A 131 -4.75 -35.61 -6.05
C THR A 131 -4.28 -34.94 -7.34
N GLY A 132 -3.71 -35.73 -8.27
CA GLY A 132 -3.20 -35.23 -9.55
C GLY A 132 -1.71 -34.86 -9.56
N GLY A 133 -0.94 -35.24 -8.53
CA GLY A 133 0.51 -35.03 -8.46
C GLY A 133 0.96 -34.22 -7.23
N PRO A 134 2.28 -33.98 -7.09
CA PRO A 134 2.84 -33.17 -6.01
C PRO A 134 2.60 -31.66 -6.18
N GLU A 135 2.05 -31.25 -7.33
CA GLU A 135 1.77 -29.87 -7.69
C GLU A 135 0.44 -29.41 -7.05
N GLY A 136 0.34 -28.12 -6.76
CA GLY A 136 -0.89 -27.54 -6.24
C GLY A 136 -0.85 -26.02 -6.21
N PHE A 137 -1.92 -25.42 -5.71
CA PHE A 137 -2.05 -23.98 -5.56
C PHE A 137 -2.07 -23.59 -4.08
N MET A 138 -1.30 -22.56 -3.74
CA MET A 138 -1.10 -22.09 -2.37
C MET A 138 -1.45 -20.60 -2.27
N CYS A 139 -2.21 -20.23 -1.25
CA CYS A 139 -2.43 -18.82 -0.91
C CYS A 139 -1.26 -18.32 -0.07
N LYS A 140 -0.58 -17.25 -0.51
CA LYS A 140 0.53 -16.62 0.24
C LYS A 140 0.02 -15.76 1.40
N GLU A 141 -1.15 -15.15 1.25
CA GLU A 141 -1.73 -14.24 2.26
C GLU A 141 -2.28 -15.02 3.48
N CYS A 142 -2.79 -16.22 3.26
CA CYS A 142 -3.30 -17.10 4.32
C CYS A 142 -2.22 -18.00 4.94
N ASP A 143 -0.96 -17.89 4.53
CA ASP A 143 0.13 -18.69 5.07
C ASP A 143 0.64 -18.15 6.41
N GLY A 144 -0.26 -17.59 7.24
CA GLY A 144 0.01 -16.77 8.41
C GLY A 144 0.95 -17.40 9.44
N GLY A 145 2.25 -17.34 9.17
CA GLY A 145 3.41 -17.46 10.07
C GLY A 145 3.54 -18.73 10.92
N GLY A 146 2.59 -19.66 10.91
CA GLY A 146 2.52 -20.76 11.87
C GLY A 146 2.25 -22.11 11.22
N ARG A 147 3.27 -22.98 11.25
CA ARG A 147 3.16 -24.45 11.10
C ARG A 147 2.18 -24.95 10.02
N GLY A 148 2.43 -24.58 8.76
CA GLY A 148 1.82 -25.27 7.61
C GLY A 148 0.31 -25.07 7.45
N SER A 149 -0.24 -23.95 7.92
CA SER A 149 -1.67 -23.65 7.83
C SER A 149 -2.08 -22.84 6.59
N GLY A 150 -1.27 -22.77 5.53
CA GLY A 150 -1.66 -22.12 4.29
C GLY A 150 -2.92 -22.74 3.65
N PHE A 151 -3.68 -21.91 2.93
CA PHE A 151 -4.81 -22.41 2.14
C PHE A 151 -4.29 -23.09 0.86
N TRP A 152 -4.63 -24.36 0.70
CA TRP A 152 -4.05 -25.24 -0.31
C TRP A 152 -5.13 -25.93 -1.14
N VAL A 153 -4.94 -25.94 -2.46
CA VAL A 153 -5.85 -26.57 -3.42
C VAL A 153 -5.05 -27.52 -4.33
N CYS A 154 -5.47 -28.78 -4.42
CA CYS A 154 -4.85 -29.73 -5.33
C CYS A 154 -5.29 -29.52 -6.79
N LEU A 155 -4.54 -30.06 -7.75
CA LEU A 155 -4.85 -29.92 -9.18
C LEU A 155 -6.24 -30.47 -9.56
N LEU A 156 -6.66 -31.60 -8.97
CA LEU A 156 -7.98 -32.17 -9.24
C LEU A 156 -9.12 -31.25 -8.76
N CYS A 157 -9.02 -30.71 -7.54
CA CYS A 157 -10.02 -29.78 -7.03
C CYS A 157 -9.99 -28.46 -7.78
N TYR A 158 -8.81 -27.97 -8.18
CA TYR A 158 -8.66 -26.78 -9.01
C TYR A 158 -9.39 -26.94 -10.36
N ARG A 159 -9.14 -28.01 -11.12
CA ARG A 159 -9.91 -28.25 -12.35
C ARG A 159 -11.39 -28.42 -12.08
N LYS A 160 -11.76 -29.16 -11.04
CA LYS A 160 -13.18 -29.29 -10.67
C LYS A 160 -13.82 -27.92 -10.42
N SER A 161 -13.15 -27.00 -9.75
CA SER A 161 -13.64 -25.64 -9.49
C SER A 161 -13.62 -24.72 -10.71
N GLN A 162 -12.70 -24.91 -11.66
CA GLN A 162 -12.73 -24.19 -12.94
C GLN A 162 -13.95 -24.63 -13.78
N ASN A 163 -14.21 -25.94 -13.80
CA ASN A 163 -15.31 -26.52 -14.57
C ASN A 163 -16.64 -26.21 -13.89
N SER A 164 -16.66 -26.19 -12.56
CA SER A 164 -17.83 -25.75 -11.79
C SER A 164 -18.06 -24.25 -11.98
N ASN A 165 -17.07 -23.37 -11.87
CA ASN A 165 -17.24 -21.93 -12.11
C ASN A 165 -17.74 -21.60 -13.52
N THR A 166 -17.30 -22.35 -14.54
CA THR A 166 -17.83 -22.21 -15.91
C THR A 166 -19.32 -22.59 -16.00
N GLN A 167 -19.82 -23.42 -15.08
CA GLN A 167 -21.23 -23.84 -14.98
C GLN A 167 -22.03 -23.19 -13.82
N GLU A 168 -21.37 -22.59 -12.83
CA GLU A 168 -21.92 -22.09 -11.56
C GLU A 168 -22.12 -20.57 -11.55
N GLY A 169 -21.61 -19.84 -12.54
CA GLY A 169 -22.07 -18.46 -12.83
C GLY A 169 -23.56 -18.39 -13.25
N ILE A 170 -24.16 -19.55 -13.48
CA ILE A 170 -25.60 -19.75 -13.68
C ILE A 170 -26.21 -20.09 -12.32
N LEU A 171 -26.68 -19.06 -11.60
CA LEU A 171 -27.61 -19.26 -10.48
C LEU A 171 -28.88 -19.88 -11.05
N ARG A 172 -29.02 -21.21 -10.98
CA ARG A 172 -30.26 -21.89 -11.37
C ARG A 172 -31.30 -21.63 -10.30
N GLY A 173 -32.16 -20.65 -10.53
CA GLY A 173 -33.46 -20.60 -9.85
C GLY A 173 -34.44 -21.54 -10.53
N ASP A 174 -35.61 -21.77 -9.93
CA ASP A 174 -36.69 -22.56 -10.53
C ASP A 174 -37.18 -22.01 -11.89
N LYS A 175 -36.78 -20.77 -12.24
CA LYS A 175 -37.04 -20.11 -13.52
C LYS A 175 -35.85 -20.17 -14.50
N GLY A 176 -34.87 -21.04 -14.26
CA GLY A 176 -33.69 -21.22 -15.11
C GLY A 176 -32.47 -20.38 -14.72
N PRO A 177 -31.44 -20.34 -15.60
CA PRO A 177 -30.19 -19.65 -15.35
C PRO A 177 -30.38 -18.15 -15.13
N LYS A 178 -30.09 -17.66 -13.92
CA LYS A 178 -29.90 -16.23 -13.65
C LYS A 178 -28.41 -15.93 -13.70
N TYR A 179 -28.00 -15.17 -14.71
CA TYR A 179 -26.66 -14.61 -14.77
C TYR A 179 -26.53 -13.55 -13.67
N VAL A 180 -25.54 -13.69 -12.79
CA VAL A 180 -25.13 -12.59 -11.92
C VAL A 180 -24.50 -11.55 -12.82
N GLN A 181 -25.26 -10.51 -13.13
CA GLN A 181 -24.75 -9.41 -13.94
C GLN A 181 -23.60 -8.76 -13.14
N GLU A 182 -22.38 -8.83 -13.68
CA GLU A 182 -21.24 -8.10 -13.12
C GLU A 182 -21.59 -6.61 -13.15
N LEU A 183 -21.97 -6.06 -12.00
CA LEU A 183 -22.33 -4.66 -11.91
C LEU A 183 -21.05 -3.83 -12.10
N THR A 184 -21.16 -2.74 -12.84
CA THR A 184 -20.05 -1.80 -12.99
C THR A 184 -19.71 -1.20 -11.62
N SER A 185 -18.44 -0.81 -11.39
CA SER A 185 -18.01 -0.19 -10.12
C SER A 185 -18.88 1.00 -9.70
N TRP A 186 -19.39 1.74 -10.70
CA TRP A 186 -20.32 2.85 -10.49
C TRP A 186 -21.67 2.41 -9.92
N GLN A 187 -22.22 1.29 -10.40
CA GLN A 187 -23.46 0.72 -9.88
C GLN A 187 -23.28 0.21 -8.44
N TYR A 188 -22.13 -0.37 -8.12
CA TYR A 188 -21.79 -0.74 -6.74
C TYR A 188 -21.71 0.48 -5.83
N PHE A 189 -21.10 1.58 -6.30
CA PHE A 189 -21.00 2.82 -5.54
C PHE A 189 -22.38 3.41 -5.22
N TRP A 190 -23.27 3.50 -6.22
CA TRP A 190 -24.65 3.98 -5.99
C TRP A 190 -25.44 3.08 -5.05
N ARG A 191 -25.30 1.76 -5.20
CA ARG A 191 -25.94 0.80 -4.30
C ARG A 191 -25.44 0.95 -2.87
N ALA A 192 -24.14 1.20 -2.68
CA ALA A 192 -23.57 1.48 -1.36
C ALA A 192 -24.12 2.79 -0.75
N ILE A 193 -24.26 3.85 -1.56
CA ILE A 193 -24.91 5.09 -1.11
C ILE A 193 -26.36 4.84 -0.71
N GLU A 194 -27.09 4.00 -1.46
CA GLU A 194 -28.48 3.66 -1.16
C GLU A 194 -28.60 2.85 0.14
N LEU A 195 -27.66 1.95 0.42
CA LEU A 195 -27.57 1.24 1.71
C LEU A 195 -27.32 2.21 2.89
N CYS A 196 -26.67 3.35 2.65
CA CYS A 196 -26.44 4.39 3.66
C CYS A 196 -27.65 5.33 3.88
N ARG A 197 -28.78 5.13 3.18
CA ARG A 197 -30.00 5.94 3.33
C ARG A 197 -30.46 6.17 4.79
N PRO A 198 -30.45 5.19 5.72
CA PRO A 198 -30.85 5.45 7.11
C PRO A 198 -29.90 6.39 7.86
N PHE A 199 -28.62 6.48 7.46
CA PHE A 199 -27.60 7.30 8.11
C PHE A 199 -27.26 8.58 7.33
N ARG A 200 -28.15 9.04 6.44
CA ARG A 200 -27.88 10.19 5.54
C ARG A 200 -27.41 11.45 6.26
N ARG A 201 -27.95 11.74 7.45
CA ARG A 201 -27.54 12.92 8.25
C ARG A 201 -26.09 12.85 8.72
N VAL A 202 -25.66 11.68 9.21
CA VAL A 202 -24.29 11.45 9.67
C VAL A 202 -23.31 11.55 8.50
N LEU A 203 -23.67 10.97 7.36
CA LEU A 203 -22.85 11.05 6.14
C LEU A 203 -22.71 12.50 5.66
N GLN A 204 -23.79 13.30 5.67
CA GLN A 204 -23.74 14.72 5.32
C GLN A 204 -22.83 15.51 6.28
N CYS A 205 -22.91 15.27 7.59
CA CYS A 205 -22.02 15.90 8.56
C CYS A 205 -20.55 15.54 8.33
N ALA A 206 -20.24 14.27 8.04
CA ALA A 206 -18.88 13.82 7.77
C ALA A 206 -18.31 14.47 6.49
N VAL A 207 -19.10 14.52 5.42
CA VAL A 207 -18.71 15.20 4.17
C VAL A 207 -18.49 16.69 4.41
N LEU A 208 -19.40 17.37 5.12
CA LEU A 208 -19.27 18.79 5.43
C LEU A 208 -18.02 19.08 6.26
N CYS A 209 -17.77 18.29 7.30
CA CYS A 209 -16.58 18.42 8.14
C CYS A 209 -15.28 18.24 7.33
N THR A 210 -15.27 17.26 6.42
CA THR A 210 -14.13 17.02 5.52
C THR A 210 -13.94 18.21 4.58
N CYS A 211 -15.01 18.75 3.98
CA CYS A 211 -14.94 19.92 3.11
C CYS A 211 -14.39 21.15 3.84
N ILE A 212 -14.87 21.43 5.06
CA ILE A 212 -14.37 22.54 5.90
C ILE A 212 -12.88 22.35 6.19
N THR A 213 -12.46 21.12 6.53
CA THR A 213 -11.06 20.81 6.82
C THR A 213 -10.16 21.06 5.61
N GLN A 214 -10.57 20.59 4.42
CA GLN A 214 -9.79 20.78 3.20
C GLN A 214 -9.79 22.25 2.76
N LEU A 215 -10.91 22.96 2.93
CA LEU A 215 -10.97 24.40 2.66
C LEU A 215 -10.04 25.18 3.59
N GLY A 216 -9.99 24.83 4.87
CA GLY A 216 -9.05 25.41 5.83
C GLY A 216 -7.59 25.23 5.40
N ARG A 217 -7.22 24.05 4.90
CA ARG A 217 -5.87 23.78 4.37
C ARG A 217 -5.52 24.60 3.14
N ILE A 218 -6.49 24.88 2.27
CA ILE A 218 -6.29 25.71 1.07
C ILE A 218 -6.20 27.20 1.44
N LEU A 219 -6.97 27.66 2.43
CA LEU A 219 -6.97 29.06 2.85
C LEU A 219 -5.75 29.43 3.70
N LEU A 220 -5.20 28.49 4.48
CA LEU A 220 -4.07 28.72 5.36
C LEU A 220 -2.83 29.35 4.66
N PRO A 221 -2.33 28.84 3.52
CA PRO A 221 -1.17 29.45 2.84
C PRO A 221 -1.45 30.87 2.33
N ASN A 222 -2.68 31.17 1.92
CA ASN A 222 -3.05 32.53 1.50
C ASN A 222 -2.98 33.51 2.68
N TYR A 223 -3.43 33.11 3.87
CA TYR A 223 -3.31 33.93 5.06
C TYR A 223 -1.87 34.09 5.53
N GLN A 224 -1.07 33.02 5.49
CA GLN A 224 0.36 33.08 5.82
C GLN A 224 1.12 34.04 4.89
N GLY A 225 0.83 34.00 3.58
CA GLY A 225 1.40 34.95 2.62
C GLY A 225 1.05 36.40 2.91
N SER A 226 -0.22 36.69 3.24
CA SER A 226 -0.66 38.05 3.59
C SER A 226 0.05 38.59 4.83
N ILE A 227 0.25 37.76 5.86
CA ILE A 227 0.93 38.16 7.10
C ILE A 227 2.39 38.52 6.83
N ILE A 228 3.08 37.73 6.01
CA ILE A 228 4.47 37.99 5.63
C ILE A 228 4.56 39.30 4.84
N ASN A 229 3.63 39.54 3.91
CA ASN A 229 3.60 40.77 3.13
C ASN A 229 3.36 42.02 4.00
N ASP A 230 2.43 41.96 4.96
CA ASP A 230 2.16 43.06 5.88
C ASP A 230 3.34 43.34 6.83
N LEU A 231 4.06 42.29 7.25
CA LEU A 231 5.28 42.40 8.06
C LEU A 231 6.39 43.11 7.29
N ILE A 232 6.61 42.72 6.02
CA ILE A 232 7.61 43.35 5.14
C ILE A 232 7.25 44.82 4.87
N ALA A 233 5.96 45.12 4.71
CA ALA A 233 5.48 46.49 4.51
C ALA A 233 5.52 47.37 5.78
N GLY A 234 5.85 46.81 6.96
CA GLY A 234 5.88 47.54 8.23
C GLY A 234 4.50 47.96 8.75
N ASN A 235 3.41 47.37 8.24
CA ASN A 235 2.05 47.75 8.60
C ASN A 235 1.57 47.02 9.87
N LYS A 236 1.87 47.62 11.04
CA LYS A 236 1.52 47.05 12.35
C LYS A 236 0.02 46.77 12.52
N GLN A 237 -0.86 47.61 11.98
CA GLN A 237 -2.31 47.46 12.13
C GLN A 237 -2.91 46.30 11.31
N GLY A 238 -2.31 45.99 10.15
CA GLY A 238 -2.70 44.82 9.35
C GLY A 238 -2.30 43.51 10.04
N PHE A 239 -1.05 43.48 10.53
CA PHE A 239 -0.50 42.37 11.28
C PHE A 239 -1.32 42.04 12.55
N GLU A 240 -1.65 43.05 13.38
CA GLU A 240 -2.43 42.83 14.61
C GLU A 240 -3.84 42.27 14.35
N ARG A 241 -4.51 42.73 13.29
CA ARG A 241 -5.84 42.21 12.91
C ARG A 241 -5.81 40.76 12.46
N LEU A 242 -4.82 40.38 11.66
CA LEU A 242 -4.65 39.01 11.16
C LEU A 242 -4.26 38.04 12.27
N LEU A 243 -3.41 38.48 13.20
CA LEU A 243 -2.96 37.67 14.33
C LEU A 243 -4.10 37.33 15.29
N PHE A 244 -5.04 38.28 15.48
CA PHE A 244 -6.26 38.07 16.27
C PHE A 244 -7.22 37.04 15.67
N PHE A 245 -7.25 36.90 14.34
CA PHE A 245 -8.14 35.98 13.65
C PHE A 245 -7.63 34.53 13.68
N ILE A 246 -6.31 34.34 13.60
CA ILE A 246 -5.69 33.00 13.60
C ILE A 246 -5.59 32.43 15.03
N ALA A 247 -5.45 33.29 16.04
CA ALA A 247 -5.35 32.90 17.44
C ALA A 247 -6.51 33.49 18.28
N PRO A 248 -7.77 33.09 18.06
CA PRO A 248 -8.86 33.56 18.89
C PRO A 248 -8.65 33.08 20.34
N ARG A 249 -8.47 34.04 21.27
CA ARG A 249 -8.34 33.88 22.74
C ARG A 249 -7.96 32.47 23.27
N CYS A 250 -6.68 32.10 23.17
CA CYS A 250 -6.01 31.37 24.25
C CYS A 250 -5.82 32.31 25.45
N ARG A 251 -6.92 32.83 26.01
CA ARG A 251 -6.83 33.94 26.95
C ARG A 251 -7.83 33.77 28.07
N GLU A 252 -7.26 33.78 29.26
CA GLU A 252 -7.89 33.91 30.59
C GLU A 252 -8.91 32.82 30.90
N GLY A 253 -8.43 31.71 31.46
CA GLY A 253 -9.37 30.75 32.03
C GLY A 253 -8.83 29.48 32.66
N THR A 254 -7.51 29.30 32.84
CA THR A 254 -6.92 28.36 33.81
C THR A 254 -5.41 28.48 33.73
N ALA A 255 -4.85 29.51 34.38
CA ALA A 255 -3.46 29.39 34.82
C ALA A 255 -3.44 28.27 35.87
N PRO A 256 -2.73 27.13 35.68
CA PRO A 256 -2.48 26.22 36.78
C PRO A 256 -1.74 27.03 37.85
N ARG A 257 -2.33 27.10 39.04
CA ARG A 257 -1.91 27.89 40.20
C ARG A 257 -0.58 27.43 40.82
N THR A 258 0.30 26.77 40.05
CA THR A 258 1.49 26.08 40.56
C THR A 258 2.83 26.64 40.08
N SER A 259 2.87 27.67 39.22
CA SER A 259 4.15 28.13 38.65
C SER A 259 4.91 29.19 39.47
N SER A 260 4.36 29.73 40.56
CA SER A 260 5.14 30.65 41.42
C SER A 260 6.31 29.92 42.12
N ALA A 261 6.22 28.61 42.34
CA ALA A 261 7.32 27.84 42.92
C ALA A 261 8.35 27.38 41.87
N TYR A 262 7.98 27.29 40.58
CA TYR A 262 8.87 26.79 39.52
C TYR A 262 9.65 27.92 38.83
N ALA A 263 9.07 29.12 38.74
CA ALA A 263 9.78 30.30 38.22
C ALA A 263 10.95 30.72 39.13
N ASP A 264 10.79 30.56 40.46
CA ASP A 264 11.88 30.81 41.41
C ASP A 264 12.95 29.71 41.41
N ALA A 265 12.67 28.52 40.88
CA ALA A 265 13.68 27.46 40.76
C ALA A 265 14.58 27.62 39.51
N LEU A 266 14.08 28.22 38.43
CA LEU A 266 14.81 28.33 37.16
C LEU A 266 15.59 29.64 36.96
N GLY A 267 15.31 30.68 37.74
CA GLY A 267 16.02 31.97 37.69
C GLY A 267 17.50 31.91 38.11
N ARG A 268 17.98 30.75 38.55
CA ARG A 268 19.32 30.54 39.11
C ARG A 268 20.26 29.80 38.15
N ASN A 269 19.71 28.99 37.24
CA ASN A 269 20.47 27.98 36.49
C ASN A 269 20.32 28.07 34.96
N GLY A 270 19.22 28.63 34.44
CA GLY A 270 18.74 28.34 33.09
C GLY A 270 19.62 28.85 31.93
N SER A 271 19.80 27.99 30.93
CA SER A 271 20.50 28.32 29.69
C SER A 271 19.80 29.47 28.94
N PRO A 272 20.51 30.25 28.09
CA PRO A 272 19.92 31.35 27.33
C PRO A 272 18.73 30.93 26.45
N ARG A 273 18.71 29.67 25.96
CA ARG A 273 17.61 29.12 25.16
C ARG A 273 16.32 28.96 25.96
N GLU A 274 16.41 28.58 27.22
CA GLU A 274 15.23 28.41 28.10
C GLU A 274 14.65 29.77 28.50
N ARG A 275 15.49 30.80 28.62
CA ARG A 275 15.05 32.18 28.87
C ARG A 275 14.32 32.79 27.67
N ALA A 276 14.73 32.45 26.44
CA ALA A 276 14.04 32.88 25.23
C ALA A 276 12.65 32.24 25.09
N ALA A 277 12.50 30.95 25.43
CA ALA A 277 11.22 30.26 25.42
C ALA A 277 10.22 30.85 26.45
N ALA A 278 10.71 31.26 27.62
CA ALA A 278 9.88 31.86 28.67
C ALA A 278 9.36 33.27 28.31
N TRP A 279 10.05 34.00 27.43
CA TRP A 279 9.63 35.34 26.99
C TRP A 279 8.55 35.30 25.92
N ILE A 280 8.56 34.26 25.06
CA ILE A 280 7.56 34.08 23.98
C ILE A 280 6.17 33.69 24.54
N CYS A 281 6.11 33.20 25.79
CA CYS A 281 4.85 32.83 26.45
C CYS A 281 4.27 33.90 27.40
N ARG A 282 4.84 35.11 27.46
CA ARG A 282 4.20 36.27 28.11
C ARG A 282 3.57 37.18 27.07
#